data_AF-A0A1Q9UXG4-F1
#
_entry.id   AF-A0A1Q9UXG4-F1
#
_cell.length_a   1.000
_cell.length_b   1.000
_cell.length_c   1.000
_cell.angle_alpha   90.00
_cell.angle_beta   90.00
_cell.angle_gamma   90.00
#
_symmetry.space_group_name_H-M   'P 1'
#
loop_
_entity.id
_entity.type
_entity.pdbx_description
1 polymer ?
#
loop_
_entity_poly.entity_id
_entity_poly.type
_entity_poly.pdbx_seq_one_letter_code
_entity_poly.pdbx_strand_id
1 'polypeptide(L)'
;MLTPMTAPSSSTPHDALARLRAMAADGTLARLCAEHHVDLLVAHGSAVDPEPLRPPRDLDLAYLTTRRERVDRLALTNALLAALRFDDLDLMNLNGANPVAMARALGPGRNEVLYEAEDGLFATMQIAALKMEMETRWMRRRDLELMAER
;
A
#
# COMPACT_ATOMS: atom_id res chain seq x y z
N MET A 1 4.03 -45.05 1.48
CA MET A 1 3.87 -43.91 2.41
C MET A 1 3.93 -42.65 1.56
N LEU A 2 2.77 -42.04 1.31
CA LEU A 2 2.67 -40.77 0.60
C LEU A 2 2.92 -39.65 1.60
N THR A 3 3.95 -38.84 1.35
CA THR A 3 4.21 -37.59 2.06
C THR A 3 2.97 -36.71 1.98
N PRO A 4 2.50 -36.09 3.07
CA PRO A 4 1.42 -35.12 2.95
C PRO A 4 1.95 -33.92 2.15
N MET A 5 1.33 -33.69 0.99
CA MET A 5 1.39 -32.40 0.30
C MET A 5 0.94 -31.34 1.29
N THR A 6 1.83 -30.39 1.59
CA THR A 6 1.54 -29.17 2.34
C THR A 6 0.33 -28.50 1.71
N ALA A 7 -0.75 -28.32 2.48
CA ALA A 7 -1.91 -27.58 2.02
C ALA A 7 -1.47 -26.17 1.57
N PRO A 8 -2.03 -25.61 0.49
CA PRO A 8 -1.78 -24.21 0.15
C PRO A 8 -2.23 -23.35 1.33
N SER A 9 -1.37 -22.45 1.80
CA SER A 9 -1.75 -21.40 2.73
C SER A 9 -2.75 -20.48 2.04
N SER A 10 -4.04 -20.81 2.11
CA SER A 10 -5.12 -20.07 1.46
C SER A 10 -5.49 -18.82 2.26
N SER A 11 -4.55 -17.91 2.47
CA SER A 11 -4.87 -16.57 2.99
C SER A 11 -5.39 -15.71 1.84
N THR A 12 -6.56 -15.11 2.01
CA THR A 12 -7.09 -14.13 1.06
C THR A 12 -6.49 -12.74 1.33
N PRO A 13 -6.61 -11.76 0.40
CA PRO A 13 -6.23 -10.38 0.65
C PRO A 13 -6.90 -9.78 1.90
N HIS A 14 -8.16 -10.15 2.16
CA HIS A 14 -8.87 -9.71 3.35
C HIS A 14 -8.30 -10.31 4.64
N ASP A 15 -7.87 -11.58 4.61
CA ASP A 15 -7.21 -12.20 5.76
C ASP A 15 -5.86 -11.54 6.05
N ALA A 16 -5.10 -11.21 5.00
CA ALA A 16 -3.84 -10.48 5.12
C ALA A 16 -4.06 -9.07 5.70
N LEU A 17 -5.07 -8.34 5.21
CA LEU A 17 -5.44 -7.04 5.77
C LEU A 17 -5.90 -7.14 7.23
N ALA A 18 -6.70 -8.15 7.58
CA ALA A 18 -7.11 -8.39 8.96
C ALA A 18 -5.92 -8.67 9.89
N ARG A 19 -4.89 -9.39 9.40
CA ARG A 19 -3.63 -9.59 10.13
C ARG A 19 -2.88 -8.27 10.33
N LEU A 20 -2.78 -7.43 9.31
CA LEU A 20 -2.16 -6.10 9.45
C LEU A 20 -2.89 -5.26 10.50
N ARG A 21 -4.23 -5.26 10.50
CA ARG A 21 -5.03 -4.56 11.53
C ARG A 21 -4.75 -5.09 12.92
N ALA A 22 -4.65 -6.41 13.10
CA ALA A 22 -4.31 -7.02 14.39
C ALA A 22 -2.89 -6.62 14.84
N MET A 23 -1.92 -6.66 13.93
CA MET A 23 -0.54 -6.22 14.20
C MET A 23 -0.45 -4.72 14.50
N ALA A 24 -1.30 -3.91 13.88
CA ALA A 24 -1.40 -2.48 14.19
C ALA A 24 -1.94 -2.27 15.60
N ALA A 25 -2.98 -3.02 15.98
CA ALA A 25 -3.61 -2.94 17.30
C ALA A 25 -2.69 -3.42 18.44
N ASP A 26 -1.81 -4.41 18.20
CA ASP A 26 -0.88 -4.93 19.20
C ASP A 26 0.52 -4.29 19.17
N GLY A 27 0.76 -3.33 18.26
CA GLY A 27 2.02 -2.62 18.09
C GLY A 27 3.12 -3.41 17.38
N THR A 28 2.88 -4.66 16.96
CA THR A 28 3.84 -5.44 16.17
C THR A 28 4.12 -4.78 14.82
N LEU A 29 3.10 -4.19 14.19
CA LEU A 29 3.28 -3.48 12.91
C LEU A 29 4.17 -2.25 13.09
N ALA A 30 4.01 -1.51 14.18
CA ALA A 30 4.85 -0.36 14.49
C ALA A 30 6.33 -0.74 14.64
N ARG A 31 6.64 -1.87 15.30
CA ARG A 31 8.01 -2.38 15.42
C ARG A 31 8.59 -2.78 14.06
N LEU A 32 7.81 -3.50 13.25
CA LEU A 32 8.22 -3.89 11.89
C LEU A 32 8.52 -2.65 11.04
N CYS A 33 7.63 -1.67 11.05
CA CYS A 33 7.83 -0.41 10.32
C CYS A 33 9.10 0.32 10.81
N ALA A 34 9.31 0.41 12.12
CA ALA A 34 10.50 1.04 12.69
C ALA A 34 11.81 0.33 12.31
N GLU A 35 11.83 -1.01 12.34
CA GLU A 35 12.98 -1.84 11.93
C GLU A 35 13.35 -1.63 10.45
N HIS A 36 12.34 -1.34 9.61
CA HIS A 36 12.51 -1.12 8.18
C HIS A 36 12.47 0.37 7.76
N HIS A 37 12.54 1.30 8.72
CA HIS A 37 12.54 2.75 8.47
C HIS A 37 11.33 3.26 7.66
N VAL A 38 10.18 2.62 7.84
CA VAL A 38 8.90 3.06 7.30
C VAL A 38 8.27 4.05 8.27
N ASP A 39 7.86 5.22 7.78
CA ASP A 39 7.22 6.27 8.58
C ASP A 39 5.70 6.36 8.34
N LEU A 40 5.22 5.87 7.21
CA LEU A 40 3.80 5.75 6.88
C LEU A 40 3.56 4.43 6.18
N LEU A 41 2.54 3.67 6.58
CA LEU A 41 2.05 2.50 5.85
C LEU A 41 0.54 2.60 5.68
N VAL A 42 0.08 2.48 4.44
CA VAL A 42 -1.33 2.62 4.04
C VAL A 42 -1.73 1.42 3.21
N ALA A 43 -2.81 0.74 3.56
CA ALA A 43 -3.47 -0.19 2.65
C ALA A 43 -4.39 0.59 1.70
N HIS A 44 -4.43 0.19 0.43
CA HIS A 44 -5.30 0.84 -0.55
C HIS A 44 -5.88 -0.17 -1.53
N GLY A 45 -6.63 0.34 -2.51
CA GLY A 45 -7.15 -0.49 -3.60
C GLY A 45 -8.35 -1.33 -3.18
N SER A 46 -8.48 -2.51 -3.80
CA SER A 46 -9.71 -3.30 -3.76
C SER A 46 -9.94 -4.04 -2.43
N ALA A 47 -8.88 -4.30 -1.66
CA ALA A 47 -8.97 -5.02 -0.37
C ALA A 47 -9.55 -4.15 0.77
N VAL A 48 -9.50 -2.82 0.63
CA VAL A 48 -10.07 -1.85 1.60
C VAL A 48 -11.36 -1.18 1.09
N ASP A 49 -11.75 -1.44 -0.16
CA ASP A 49 -12.98 -0.92 -0.75
C ASP A 49 -14.18 -1.70 -0.18
N PRO A 50 -15.15 -1.06 0.49
CA PRO A 50 -16.31 -1.76 1.04
C PRO A 50 -17.25 -2.33 -0.03
N GLU A 51 -17.20 -1.78 -1.25
CA GLU A 51 -18.03 -2.20 -2.38
C GLU A 51 -17.18 -2.39 -3.66
N PRO A 52 -16.26 -3.38 -3.66
CA PRO A 52 -15.34 -3.54 -4.77
C PRO A 52 -16.09 -4.12 -5.98
N LEU A 53 -15.83 -3.58 -7.17
CA LEU A 53 -16.44 -4.06 -8.43
C LEU A 53 -16.13 -5.54 -8.72
N ARG A 54 -15.01 -6.04 -8.20
CA ARG A 54 -14.56 -7.42 -8.29
C ARG A 54 -13.90 -7.82 -6.97
N PRO A 55 -13.91 -9.11 -6.59
CA PRO A 55 -13.17 -9.58 -5.42
C PRO A 55 -11.68 -9.18 -5.51
N PRO A 56 -11.06 -8.72 -4.41
CA PRO A 56 -9.65 -8.39 -4.40
C PRO A 56 -8.82 -9.64 -4.68
N ARG A 57 -7.72 -9.44 -5.42
CA ARG A 57 -6.79 -10.51 -5.81
C ARG A 57 -5.47 -10.39 -5.07
N ASP A 58 -5.07 -9.16 -4.84
CA ASP A 58 -3.83 -8.70 -4.23
C ASP A 58 -4.15 -7.81 -3.02
N LEU A 59 -3.13 -7.58 -2.21
CA LEU A 59 -3.13 -6.56 -1.18
C LEU A 59 -2.20 -5.42 -1.61
N ASP A 60 -2.77 -4.26 -1.92
CA ASP A 60 -1.98 -3.08 -2.23
C ASP A 60 -1.58 -2.33 -0.94
N LEU A 61 -0.28 -2.15 -0.74
CA LEU A 61 0.29 -1.33 0.33
C LEU A 61 1.13 -0.19 -0.26
N ALA A 62 0.98 1.00 0.29
CA ALA A 62 1.84 2.15 0.02
C ALA A 62 2.62 2.52 1.28
N TYR A 63 3.92 2.80 1.13
CA TYR A 63 4.79 3.18 2.22
C TYR A 63 5.55 4.48 1.92
N LEU A 64 5.89 5.23 2.98
CA LEU A 64 6.75 6.41 2.92
C LEU A 64 7.94 6.24 3.86
N THR A 65 9.09 6.76 3.45
CA THR A 65 10.21 7.08 4.35
C THR A 65 10.49 8.58 4.32
N THR A 66 10.58 9.20 5.49
CA THR A 66 10.97 10.60 5.69
C THR A 66 12.45 10.71 6.07
N ARG A 67 13.01 9.63 6.64
CA ARG A 67 14.42 9.57 7.00
C ARG A 67 15.27 9.36 5.75
N ARG A 68 16.49 9.93 5.77
CA ARG A 68 17.47 9.79 4.67
C ARG A 68 18.00 8.37 4.50
N GLU A 69 17.66 7.48 5.42
CA GLU A 69 18.03 6.07 5.36
C GLU A 69 17.28 5.40 4.21
N ARG A 70 18.04 4.69 3.38
CA ARG A 70 17.47 3.99 2.24
C ARG A 70 16.78 2.73 2.75
N VAL A 71 15.46 2.71 2.68
CA VAL A 71 14.69 1.48 2.92
C VAL A 71 15.16 0.39 1.97
N ASP A 72 15.59 -0.74 2.52
CA ASP A 72 15.76 -1.96 1.75
C ASP A 72 14.37 -2.52 1.43
N ARG A 73 13.88 -2.17 0.24
CA ARG A 73 12.55 -2.57 -0.23
C ARG A 73 12.41 -4.09 -0.25
N LEU A 74 13.47 -4.83 -0.59
CA LEU A 74 13.40 -6.30 -0.65
C LEU A 74 13.26 -6.87 0.76
N ALA A 75 14.01 -6.35 1.73
CA ALA A 75 13.89 -6.76 3.12
C ALA A 75 12.48 -6.45 3.68
N LEU A 76 11.96 -5.25 3.43
CA LEU A 76 10.61 -4.87 3.85
C LEU A 76 9.53 -5.78 3.23
N THR A 77 9.60 -6.01 1.91
CA THR A 77 8.67 -6.93 1.23
C THR A 77 8.73 -8.33 1.85
N ASN A 78 9.92 -8.90 2.04
CA ASN A 78 10.07 -10.24 2.62
C ASN A 78 9.54 -10.30 4.06
N ALA A 79 9.74 -9.27 4.87
CA ALA A 79 9.22 -9.20 6.22
C ALA A 79 7.69 -9.16 6.24
N LEU A 80 7.07 -8.37 5.35
CA LEU A 80 5.61 -8.31 5.21
C LEU A 80 5.05 -9.65 4.71
N LEU A 81 5.62 -10.24 3.66
CA LEU A 81 5.20 -11.56 3.15
C LEU A 81 5.25 -12.62 4.25
N ALA A 82 6.34 -12.67 5.02
CA ALA A 82 6.51 -13.61 6.12
C ALA A 82 5.50 -13.37 7.26
N ALA A 83 5.23 -12.12 7.62
CA ALA A 83 4.28 -11.76 8.66
C ALA A 83 2.83 -12.09 8.27
N LEU A 84 2.48 -11.86 7.01
CA LEU A 84 1.11 -12.02 6.49
C LEU A 84 0.80 -13.46 6.06
N ARG A 85 1.84 -14.23 5.73
CA ARG A 85 1.73 -15.55 5.10
C ARG A 85 0.91 -15.50 3.81
N PHE A 86 1.08 -14.41 3.07
CA PHE A 86 0.32 -14.06 1.87
C PHE A 86 1.29 -13.55 0.82
N ASP A 87 1.21 -14.10 -0.39
CA ASP A 87 2.23 -13.91 -1.43
C ASP A 87 1.89 -12.79 -2.43
N ASP A 88 0.60 -12.50 -2.65
CA ASP A 88 0.13 -11.52 -3.66
C ASP A 88 0.09 -10.09 -3.09
N LEU A 89 1.24 -9.62 -2.62
CA LEU A 89 1.43 -8.28 -2.04
C LEU A 89 2.07 -7.31 -3.03
N ASP A 90 1.38 -6.21 -3.31
CA ASP A 90 1.91 -5.09 -4.12
C ASP A 90 2.36 -3.95 -3.21
N LEU A 91 3.66 -3.63 -3.24
CA LEU A 91 4.26 -2.60 -2.37
C LEU A 91 4.77 -1.39 -3.17
N MET A 92 4.13 -0.24 -2.94
CA MET A 92 4.45 1.03 -3.58
C MET A 92 5.24 1.98 -2.66
N ASN A 93 6.36 2.50 -3.15
CA ASN A 93 7.11 3.57 -2.47
C ASN A 93 6.58 4.95 -2.84
N LEU A 94 5.99 5.67 -1.88
CA LEU A 94 5.42 7.01 -2.05
C LEU A 94 6.47 8.10 -2.32
N ASN A 95 7.74 7.91 -1.93
CA ASN A 95 8.80 8.90 -2.19
C ASN A 95 9.10 9.09 -3.70
N GLY A 96 8.81 8.08 -4.52
CA GLY A 96 9.07 8.09 -5.97
C GLY A 96 7.86 7.73 -6.82
N ALA A 97 6.67 7.59 -6.21
CA ALA A 97 5.45 7.28 -6.93
C ALA A 97 5.03 8.46 -7.82
N ASN A 98 4.47 8.14 -8.99
CA ASN A 98 3.89 9.19 -9.84
C ASN A 98 2.61 9.76 -9.18
N PRO A 99 2.21 11.00 -9.54
CA PRO A 99 1.05 11.66 -8.92
C PRO A 99 -0.27 10.87 -9.01
N VAL A 100 -0.48 10.10 -10.08
CA VAL A 100 -1.69 9.28 -10.24
C VAL A 100 -1.70 8.12 -9.26
N ALA A 101 -0.57 7.45 -9.10
CA ALA A 101 -0.41 6.33 -8.18
C ALA A 101 -0.55 6.81 -6.73
N MET A 102 0.08 7.95 -6.38
CA MET A 102 -0.11 8.57 -5.07
C MET A 102 -1.57 8.92 -4.79
N ALA A 103 -2.26 9.53 -5.76
CA ALA A 103 -3.67 9.89 -5.59
C ALA A 103 -4.59 8.67 -5.49
N ARG A 104 -4.24 7.54 -6.11
CA ARG A 104 -4.99 6.28 -5.93
C ARG A 104 -4.80 5.70 -4.53
N ALA A 105 -3.58 5.75 -4.00
CA ALA A 105 -3.28 5.19 -2.68
C ALA A 105 -3.72 6.08 -1.52
N LEU A 106 -3.68 7.41 -1.70
CA LEU A 106 -3.94 8.38 -0.65
C LEU A 106 -5.27 9.12 -0.83
N GLY A 107 -5.93 8.98 -1.98
CA GLY A 107 -7.20 9.64 -2.27
C GLY A 107 -8.35 9.12 -1.42
N PRO A 108 -9.40 9.93 -1.21
CA PRO A 108 -10.46 9.61 -0.27
C PRO A 108 -11.23 8.33 -0.61
N GLY A 109 -11.62 7.58 0.42
CA GLY A 109 -12.60 6.50 0.33
C GLY A 109 -12.07 5.12 -0.09
N ARG A 110 -10.78 4.97 -0.41
CA ARG A 110 -10.18 3.69 -0.82
C ARG A 110 -8.79 3.46 -0.22
N ASN A 111 -8.63 3.87 1.03
CA ASN A 111 -7.39 3.71 1.78
C ASN A 111 -7.68 3.49 3.25
N GLU A 112 -6.73 2.87 3.93
CA GLU A 112 -6.72 2.65 5.37
C GLU A 112 -5.30 2.88 5.89
N VAL A 113 -5.15 3.81 6.83
CA VAL A 113 -3.88 4.06 7.50
C VAL A 113 -3.63 2.95 8.50
N LEU A 114 -2.54 2.21 8.32
CA LEU A 114 -2.16 1.10 9.19
C LEU A 114 -1.07 1.52 10.18
N TYR A 115 -0.22 2.47 9.81
CA TYR A 115 0.84 2.98 10.66
C TYR A 115 1.24 4.41 10.27
N GLU A 116 1.45 5.25 11.28
CA GLU A 116 2.06 6.57 11.19
C GLU A 116 3.13 6.70 12.29
N ALA A 117 4.34 7.10 11.92
CA ALA A 117 5.40 7.42 12.88
C ALA A 117 5.15 8.76 13.58
N GLU A 118 4.51 9.70 12.87
CA GLU A 118 4.10 11.01 13.37
C GLU A 118 2.65 11.26 12.96
N ASP A 119 1.82 11.65 13.93
CA ASP A 119 0.41 11.95 13.69
C ASP A 119 0.24 13.04 12.62
N GLY A 120 -0.60 12.77 11.62
CA GLY A 120 -0.92 13.73 10.54
C GLY A 120 0.02 13.68 9.33
N LEU A 121 0.96 12.74 9.31
CA LEU A 121 1.79 12.46 8.14
C LEU A 121 0.94 12.04 6.95
N PHE A 122 -0.04 11.17 7.15
CA PHE A 122 -1.00 10.76 6.13
C PHE A 122 -1.78 11.95 5.58
N ALA A 123 -2.32 12.81 6.46
CA ALA A 123 -3.11 13.97 6.05
C ALA A 123 -2.27 14.93 5.17
N THR A 124 -1.02 15.17 5.56
CA THR A 124 -0.08 16.00 4.80
C THR A 124 0.18 15.39 3.42
N MET A 125 0.43 14.08 3.36
CA MET A 125 0.67 13.36 2.11
C MET A 125 -0.57 13.31 1.21
N GLN A 126 -1.76 13.12 1.78
CA GLN A 126 -3.03 13.13 1.05
C GLN A 126 -3.28 14.49 0.39
N ILE A 127 -3.07 15.60 1.13
CA ILE A 127 -3.20 16.96 0.58
C ILE A 127 -2.22 17.17 -0.59
N ALA A 128 -0.97 16.77 -0.42
CA ALA A 128 0.05 16.89 -1.46
C ALA A 128 -0.32 16.07 -2.71
N ALA A 129 -0.78 14.82 -2.53
CA ALA A 129 -1.20 13.94 -3.62
C ALA A 129 -2.39 14.52 -4.40
N LEU A 130 -3.42 15.00 -3.71
CA LEU A 130 -4.59 15.60 -4.35
C LEU A 130 -4.23 16.88 -5.12
N LYS A 131 -3.37 17.73 -4.53
CA LYS A 131 -2.88 18.94 -5.21
C LYS A 131 -2.14 18.59 -6.50
N MET A 132 -1.20 17.64 -6.44
CA MET A 132 -0.47 17.19 -7.63
C MET A 132 -1.39 16.55 -8.68
N GLU A 133 -2.41 15.80 -8.26
CA GLU A 133 -3.40 15.20 -9.15
C GLU A 133 -4.20 16.26 -9.92
N MET A 134 -4.63 17.32 -9.21
CA MET A 134 -5.31 18.47 -9.81
C MET A 134 -4.42 19.24 -10.78
N GLU A 135 -3.19 19.56 -10.38
CA GLU A 135 -2.24 20.34 -11.19
C GLU A 135 -1.83 19.60 -12.47
N THR A 136 -1.69 18.27 -12.41
CA THR A 136 -1.29 17.44 -13.56
C THR A 136 -2.48 16.95 -14.40
N ARG A 137 -3.72 17.24 -14.00
CA ARG A 137 -4.94 16.74 -14.69
C ARG A 137 -5.01 17.15 -16.15
N TRP A 138 -4.64 18.39 -16.47
CA TRP A 138 -4.67 18.89 -17.85
C TRP A 138 -3.63 18.21 -18.74
N MET A 139 -2.43 17.93 -18.21
CA MET A 139 -1.37 17.21 -18.92
C MET A 139 -1.83 15.80 -19.26
N ARG A 140 -2.38 15.08 -18.27
CA ARG A 140 -2.91 13.71 -18.46
C ARG A 140 -4.04 13.67 -19.49
N ARG A 141 -4.93 14.66 -19.48
CA ARG A 141 -5.99 14.78 -20.50
C ARG A 141 -5.39 14.96 -21.89
N ARG A 142 -4.37 15.82 -22.04
CA ARG A 142 -3.72 16.03 -23.33
C ARG A 142 -2.98 14.78 -23.82
N ASP A 143 -2.32 14.04 -22.93
CA ASP A 143 -1.67 12.77 -23.27
C ASP A 143 -2.69 11.74 -23.78
N LEU A 144 -3.87 11.65 -23.14
CA LEU A 144 -4.94 10.75 -23.58
C LEU A 144 -5.51 11.15 -24.95
N GLU A 145 -5.69 12.44 -25.22
CA GLU A 145 -6.12 12.94 -26.53
C GLU A 145 -5.10 12.55 -27.62
N LEU A 146 -3.81 12.76 -27.36
CA LEU A 146 -2.73 12.39 -28.29
C LEU A 146 -2.63 10.88 -28.55
N MET A 147 -3.01 10.05 -27.58
CA MET A 147 -3.09 8.59 -27.75
C MET A 147 -4.32 8.15 -28.54
N ALA A 148 -5.45 8.86 -28.41
CA ALA A 148 -6.68 8.56 -29.14
C ALA A 148 -6.67 9.06 -30.60
N GLU A 149 -5.81 10.03 -30.92
CA GLU A 149 -5.56 10.53 -32.27
C GLU A 149 -4.63 9.62 -33.11
N ARG A 150 -4.15 8.50 -32.55
CA ARG A 150 -3.31 7.48 -33.21
C ARG A 150 -4.08 6.21 -33.51
#